data_AF-A0A1U8A9R5-F1
#
_entry.id   AF-A0A1U8A9R5-F1
#
_cell.length_a   1.000
_cell.length_b   1.000
_cell.length_c   1.000
_cell.angle_alpha   90.00
_cell.angle_beta   90.00
_cell.angle_gamma   90.00
#
_symmetry.space_group_name_H-M   'P 1'
#
loop_
_entity.id
_entity.type
_entity.pdbx_description
1 polymer ?
#
loop_
_entity_poly.entity_id
_entity_poly.type
_entity_poly.pdbx_seq_one_letter_code
_entity_poly.pdbx_strand_id
1 'polypeptide(L)'
;MAEEAHSQVIDQVVEQALGKANLTEMDLSAVAVTIGPGLSLCLRVGVRKARKIAGKFNLSMVGVHHMEAHALVARLIERDLQFPFLALLISGGHNLLVLALDLGQYIQLGTTIDDAIGEAYDKTARWLGLDMRRGGGPALEELAQEGDAESIKFSIPMKQHKDCNFSYAGLKTQVRLAIESKKVKAEIPISSASCEDRSSRADIAASFQRVAVLHLEERCDRAIEWALKIQPSIKYLVVSGGVASNKYVRTRLNQIVKKKGLQLVCPPPSLCTDNGVMVAWTGIEHFRLGRFDPPPPANEPDDSVFDLRPRWPLGEEYAEGRSEARSLRRARIHPSLTSIIQASLQQQS
;
A
#
# COMPACT_ATOMS: atom_id res chain seq x y z
N MET A 1 22.49 -5.56 -3.92
CA MET A 1 21.34 -5.61 -2.97
C MET A 1 20.48 -4.35 -3.11
N ALA A 2 19.24 -4.31 -2.60
CA ALA A 2 18.33 -3.17 -2.79
C ALA A 2 18.88 -1.83 -2.25
N GLU A 3 19.60 -1.86 -1.12
CA GLU A 3 20.29 -0.69 -0.56
C GLU A 3 21.34 -0.08 -1.51
N GLU A 4 22.17 -0.93 -2.13
CA GLU A 4 23.19 -0.50 -3.09
C GLU A 4 22.54 0.14 -4.32
N ALA A 5 21.44 -0.45 -4.82
CA ALA A 5 20.70 0.10 -5.94
C ALA A 5 20.16 1.51 -5.61
N HIS A 6 19.60 1.71 -4.41
CA HIS A 6 19.20 3.05 -3.94
C HIS A 6 20.41 4.00 -3.90
N SER A 7 21.53 3.57 -3.32
CA SER A 7 22.72 4.40 -3.17
C SER A 7 23.32 4.83 -4.51
N GLN A 8 23.28 3.97 -5.52
CA GLN A 8 23.80 4.24 -6.86
C GLN A 8 22.97 5.27 -7.63
N VAL A 9 21.66 5.34 -7.40
CA VAL A 9 20.74 6.16 -8.23
C VAL A 9 20.22 7.40 -7.53
N ILE A 10 20.28 7.49 -6.19
CA ILE A 10 19.58 8.54 -5.45
C ILE A 10 20.04 9.96 -5.82
N ASP A 11 21.34 10.16 -6.03
CA ASP A 11 21.90 11.46 -6.43
C ASP A 11 21.39 11.86 -7.82
N GLN A 12 21.47 10.93 -8.78
CA GLN A 12 20.99 11.15 -10.15
C GLN A 12 19.48 11.44 -10.19
N VAL A 13 18.68 10.74 -9.37
CA VAL A 13 17.22 10.95 -9.31
C VAL A 13 16.89 12.35 -8.78
N VAL A 14 17.60 12.80 -7.73
CA VAL A 14 17.41 14.16 -7.18
C VAL A 14 17.81 15.22 -8.21
N GLU A 15 18.99 15.08 -8.83
CA GLU A 15 19.47 16.01 -9.85
C GLU A 15 18.52 16.09 -11.04
N GLN A 16 18.02 14.94 -11.53
CA GLN A 16 17.04 14.91 -12.61
C GLN A 16 15.71 15.56 -12.22
N ALA A 17 15.26 15.39 -10.97
CA ALA A 17 14.03 16.00 -10.50
C ALA A 17 14.14 17.53 -10.45
N LEU A 18 15.25 18.04 -9.89
CA LEU A 18 15.54 19.48 -9.85
C LEU A 18 15.71 20.06 -11.26
N GLY A 19 16.48 19.39 -12.12
CA GLY A 19 16.70 19.79 -13.51
C GLY A 19 15.40 19.85 -14.32
N LYS A 20 14.50 18.85 -14.16
CA LYS A 20 13.17 18.87 -14.80
C LYS A 20 12.28 19.99 -14.28
N ALA A 21 12.43 20.39 -13.02
CA ALA A 21 11.71 21.50 -12.43
C ALA A 21 12.32 22.87 -12.77
N ASN A 22 13.54 22.89 -13.35
CA ASN A 22 14.36 24.08 -13.53
C ASN A 22 14.58 24.84 -12.20
N LEU A 23 14.86 24.08 -11.13
CA LEU A 23 15.12 24.58 -9.79
C LEU A 23 16.48 24.07 -9.29
N THR A 24 16.97 24.73 -8.25
CA THR A 24 18.13 24.32 -7.46
C THR A 24 17.69 24.03 -6.02
N GLU A 25 18.57 23.45 -5.20
CA GLU A 25 18.27 23.21 -3.78
C GLU A 25 18.02 24.50 -2.99
N MET A 26 18.52 25.65 -3.47
CA MET A 26 18.27 26.97 -2.87
C MET A 26 16.81 27.43 -3.02
N ASP A 27 16.07 26.87 -3.98
CA ASP A 27 14.67 27.22 -4.26
C ASP A 27 13.69 26.40 -3.41
N LEU A 28 14.18 25.41 -2.67
CA LEU A 28 13.36 24.52 -1.86
C LEU A 28 12.98 25.17 -0.52
N SER A 29 11.78 24.86 -0.01
CA SER A 29 11.36 25.29 1.34
C SER A 29 11.58 24.21 2.41
N ALA A 30 11.54 22.95 2.02
CA ALA A 30 11.69 21.80 2.91
C ALA A 30 12.08 20.53 2.14
N VAL A 31 12.59 19.54 2.85
CA VAL A 31 12.89 18.20 2.32
C VAL A 31 12.02 17.16 3.02
N ALA A 32 11.12 16.54 2.28
CA ALA A 32 10.30 15.42 2.75
C ALA A 32 10.97 14.08 2.44
N VAL A 33 10.99 13.17 3.41
CA VAL A 33 11.61 11.84 3.24
C VAL A 33 10.86 10.77 4.00
N THR A 34 10.72 9.59 3.40
CA THR A 34 10.14 8.43 4.08
C THR A 34 11.06 7.94 5.20
N ILE A 35 10.55 7.91 6.44
CA ILE A 35 11.29 7.38 7.60
C ILE A 35 10.80 5.99 8.04
N GLY A 36 9.66 5.55 7.48
CA GLY A 36 9.13 4.20 7.66
C GLY A 36 7.64 4.09 7.29
N PRO A 37 7.05 2.88 7.33
CA PRO A 37 7.72 1.59 7.45
C PRO A 37 8.53 1.22 6.19
N GLY A 38 9.40 0.20 6.30
CA GLY A 38 10.23 -0.27 5.19
C GLY A 38 11.52 -0.96 5.63
N LEU A 39 12.33 -1.39 4.66
CA LEU A 39 13.63 -2.00 4.93
C LEU A 39 14.60 -0.94 5.49
N SER A 40 15.08 -1.12 6.72
CA SER A 40 15.89 -0.13 7.45
C SER A 40 17.10 0.36 6.66
N LEU A 41 17.79 -0.55 5.97
CA LEU A 41 18.97 -0.23 5.18
C LEU A 41 18.63 0.66 3.97
N CYS A 42 17.50 0.39 3.30
CA CYS A 42 17.04 1.22 2.19
C CYS A 42 16.55 2.60 2.66
N LEU A 43 15.79 2.65 3.77
CA LEU A 43 15.33 3.91 4.37
C LEU A 43 16.52 4.82 4.74
N ARG A 44 17.59 4.23 5.27
CA ARG A 44 18.82 4.96 5.65
C ARG A 44 19.43 5.75 4.50
N VAL A 45 19.44 5.19 3.28
CA VAL A 45 19.98 5.87 2.10
C VAL A 45 19.20 7.15 1.81
N GLY A 46 17.87 7.05 1.81
CA GLY A 46 16.97 8.19 1.60
C GLY A 46 17.13 9.27 2.67
N VAL A 47 17.08 8.88 3.94
CA VAL A 47 17.20 9.80 5.07
C VAL A 47 18.56 10.50 5.08
N ARG A 48 19.65 9.77 4.81
CA ARG A 48 21.00 10.36 4.72
C ARG A 48 21.08 11.42 3.62
N LYS A 49 20.55 11.14 2.42
CA LYS A 49 20.54 12.13 1.32
C LYS A 49 19.70 13.35 1.68
N ALA A 50 18.51 13.14 2.26
CA ALA A 50 17.63 14.21 2.67
C ALA A 50 18.28 15.12 3.72
N ARG A 51 18.93 14.54 4.73
CA ARG A 51 19.65 15.29 5.77
C ARG A 51 20.83 16.08 5.22
N LYS A 52 21.61 15.50 4.29
CA LYS A 52 22.71 16.22 3.62
C LYS A 52 22.22 17.45 2.86
N ILE A 53 21.13 17.34 2.12
CA ILE A 53 20.52 18.49 1.43
C ILE A 53 20.00 19.49 2.47
N ALA A 54 19.20 19.04 3.42
CA ALA A 54 18.57 19.91 4.40
C ALA A 54 19.59 20.67 5.27
N GLY A 55 20.65 20.01 5.72
CA GLY A 55 21.69 20.66 6.53
C GLY A 55 22.55 21.63 5.73
N LYS A 56 22.90 21.28 4.48
CA LYS A 56 23.70 22.16 3.61
C LYS A 56 22.96 23.44 3.24
N PHE A 57 21.65 23.36 3.00
CA PHE A 57 20.82 24.45 2.51
C PHE A 57 19.92 25.06 3.59
N ASN A 58 20.10 24.66 4.86
CA ASN A 58 19.33 25.12 6.02
C ASN A 58 17.81 24.98 5.82
N LEU A 59 17.37 23.83 5.31
CA LEU A 59 15.96 23.52 5.01
C LEU A 59 15.32 22.69 6.12
N SER A 60 14.05 22.95 6.42
CA SER A 60 13.26 22.10 7.30
C SER A 60 13.10 20.69 6.74
N MET A 61 12.95 19.72 7.63
CA MET A 61 12.74 18.32 7.26
C MET A 61 11.36 17.82 7.63
N VAL A 62 10.76 17.00 6.77
CA VAL A 62 9.49 16.33 7.06
C VAL A 62 9.67 14.81 6.96
N GLY A 63 9.62 14.14 8.11
CA GLY A 63 9.60 12.69 8.18
C GLY A 63 8.21 12.14 7.80
N VAL A 64 8.14 11.41 6.69
CA VAL A 64 6.87 10.93 6.12
C VAL A 64 6.65 9.46 6.44
N HIS A 65 5.42 9.12 6.83
CA HIS A 65 4.97 7.74 6.94
C HIS A 65 4.57 7.18 5.57
N HIS A 66 5.18 6.09 5.14
CA HIS A 66 4.99 5.51 3.80
C HIS A 66 3.52 5.18 3.48
N MET A 67 2.80 4.55 4.41
CA MET A 67 1.39 4.23 4.21
C MET A 67 0.47 5.47 4.28
N GLU A 68 0.90 6.53 4.97
CA GLU A 68 0.15 7.79 4.97
C GLU A 68 0.26 8.42 3.59
N ALA A 69 1.45 8.38 2.98
CA ALA A 69 1.66 8.86 1.63
C ALA A 69 0.79 8.16 0.59
N HIS A 70 0.67 6.84 0.68
CA HIS A 70 -0.25 6.08 -0.18
C HIS A 70 -1.71 6.50 -0.02
N ALA A 71 -2.14 6.90 1.17
CA ALA A 71 -3.51 7.36 1.42
C ALA A 71 -3.74 8.79 0.91
N LEU A 72 -2.79 9.71 1.17
CA LEU A 72 -2.95 11.13 0.89
C LEU A 72 -2.71 11.51 -0.56
N VAL A 73 -1.97 10.72 -1.35
CA VAL A 73 -1.73 11.03 -2.77
C VAL A 73 -3.02 11.19 -3.58
N ALA A 74 -4.12 10.58 -3.15
CA ALA A 74 -5.43 10.77 -3.77
C ALA A 74 -5.91 12.24 -3.68
N ARG A 75 -5.57 12.96 -2.60
CA ARG A 75 -5.93 14.38 -2.39
C ARG A 75 -5.18 15.33 -3.32
N LEU A 76 -4.04 14.91 -3.88
CA LEU A 76 -3.36 15.66 -4.93
C LEU A 76 -4.17 15.68 -6.23
N ILE A 77 -4.86 14.58 -6.53
CA ILE A 77 -5.60 14.39 -7.79
C ILE A 77 -7.05 14.81 -7.64
N GLU A 78 -7.70 14.42 -6.55
CA GLU A 78 -9.09 14.74 -6.25
C GLU A 78 -9.15 15.88 -5.23
N ARG A 79 -9.42 17.10 -5.70
CA ARG A 79 -9.41 18.31 -4.85
C ARG A 79 -10.59 18.35 -3.88
N ASP A 80 -11.70 17.69 -4.23
CA ASP A 80 -12.89 17.62 -3.39
C ASP A 80 -12.80 16.51 -2.33
N LEU A 81 -11.76 15.68 -2.37
CA LEU A 81 -11.47 14.69 -1.34
C LEU A 81 -11.00 15.41 -0.09
N GLN A 82 -11.90 15.56 0.89
CA GLN A 82 -11.61 16.09 2.21
C GLN A 82 -11.70 15.00 3.27
N PHE A 83 -11.01 15.19 4.39
CA PHE A 83 -11.25 14.38 5.57
C PHE A 83 -12.69 14.60 6.06
N PRO A 84 -13.35 13.57 6.63
CA PRO A 84 -12.89 12.20 6.80
C PRO A 84 -13.14 11.34 5.55
N PHE A 85 -12.26 10.38 5.30
CA PHE A 85 -12.42 9.39 4.22
C PHE A 85 -11.92 8.01 4.64
N LEU A 86 -12.44 6.97 3.99
CA LEU A 86 -11.93 5.61 4.15
C LEU A 86 -10.83 5.37 3.13
N ALA A 87 -9.76 4.67 3.49
CA ALA A 87 -8.70 4.27 2.59
C ALA A 87 -8.42 2.76 2.66
N LEU A 88 -8.32 2.14 1.49
CA LEU A 88 -7.90 0.76 1.27
C LEU A 88 -6.56 0.76 0.53
N LEU A 89 -5.49 0.41 1.23
CA LEU A 89 -4.14 0.38 0.70
C LEU A 89 -3.75 -1.06 0.38
N ILE A 90 -3.66 -1.40 -0.91
CA ILE A 90 -3.47 -2.75 -1.43
C ILE A 90 -2.23 -2.82 -2.34
N SER A 91 -1.11 -3.26 -1.76
CA SER A 91 0.18 -3.41 -2.44
C SER A 91 0.65 -4.87 -2.45
N GLY A 92 1.88 -5.11 -2.90
CA GLY A 92 2.51 -6.43 -2.83
C GLY A 92 2.60 -6.99 -1.41
N GLY A 93 2.78 -6.13 -0.40
CA GLY A 93 3.01 -6.54 1.00
C GLY A 93 1.96 -6.06 2.00
N HIS A 94 0.94 -5.32 1.55
CA HIS A 94 -0.04 -4.73 2.45
C HIS A 94 -1.46 -4.88 1.91
N ASN A 95 -2.35 -5.26 2.81
CA ASN A 95 -3.77 -4.91 2.76
C ASN A 95 -4.03 -4.11 4.03
N LEU A 96 -4.40 -2.83 3.91
CA LEU A 96 -4.70 -1.98 5.06
C LEU A 96 -6.00 -1.25 4.81
N LEU A 97 -6.97 -1.43 5.71
CA LEU A 97 -8.19 -0.64 5.77
C LEU A 97 -8.07 0.36 6.91
N VAL A 98 -8.14 1.64 6.59
CA VAL A 98 -7.95 2.73 7.55
C VAL A 98 -8.99 3.81 7.34
N LEU A 99 -9.63 4.24 8.41
CA LEU A 99 -10.44 5.46 8.44
C LEU A 99 -9.51 6.64 8.76
N ALA A 100 -9.37 7.55 7.81
CA ALA A 100 -8.62 8.78 7.96
C ALA A 100 -9.56 9.89 8.44
N LEU A 101 -9.40 10.31 9.70
CA LEU A 101 -10.23 11.34 10.34
C LEU A 101 -9.70 12.75 10.08
N ASP A 102 -8.37 12.88 10.07
CA ASP A 102 -7.62 14.10 9.78
C ASP A 102 -6.17 13.72 9.45
N LEU A 103 -5.33 14.68 9.05
CA LEU A 103 -3.91 14.48 8.83
C LEU A 103 -3.25 14.00 10.13
N GLY A 104 -2.67 12.80 10.09
CA GLY A 104 -2.07 12.18 11.27
C GLY A 104 -3.06 11.50 12.21
N GLN A 105 -4.36 11.46 11.89
CA GLN A 105 -5.39 10.82 12.72
C GLN A 105 -6.06 9.68 11.98
N TYR A 106 -5.64 8.46 12.31
CA TYR A 106 -6.00 7.25 11.58
C TYR A 106 -6.53 6.17 12.52
N ILE A 107 -7.63 5.53 12.13
CA ILE A 107 -8.18 4.34 12.79
C ILE A 107 -8.02 3.15 11.86
N GLN A 108 -7.22 2.18 12.27
CA GLN A 108 -7.03 0.95 11.53
C GLN A 108 -8.21 -0.01 11.74
N LEU A 109 -9.01 -0.22 10.70
CA LEU A 109 -10.17 -1.11 10.73
C LEU A 109 -9.79 -2.57 10.45
N GLY A 110 -8.75 -2.80 9.64
CA GLY A 110 -8.29 -4.13 9.29
C GLY A 110 -6.94 -4.15 8.59
N THR A 111 -6.22 -5.26 8.67
CA THR A 111 -4.92 -5.43 8.03
C THR A 111 -4.68 -6.86 7.55
N THR A 112 -3.59 -7.09 6.82
CA THR A 112 -3.13 -8.44 6.49
C THR A 112 -2.64 -9.18 7.74
N ILE A 113 -3.11 -10.41 7.96
CA ILE A 113 -2.65 -11.28 9.05
C ILE A 113 -1.64 -12.33 8.57
N ASP A 114 -1.67 -12.66 7.27
CA ASP A 114 -0.65 -13.47 6.60
C ASP A 114 -0.16 -12.77 5.31
N ASP A 115 -0.44 -13.34 4.15
CA ASP A 115 -0.03 -12.85 2.85
C ASP A 115 -0.99 -11.77 2.35
N ALA A 116 -0.42 -10.73 1.74
CA ALA A 116 -1.21 -9.71 1.07
C ALA A 116 -1.76 -10.21 -0.27
N ILE A 117 -2.80 -9.54 -0.77
CA ILE A 117 -3.41 -9.85 -2.08
C ILE A 117 -2.38 -9.74 -3.20
N GLY A 118 -1.50 -8.74 -3.19
CA GLY A 118 -0.50 -8.56 -4.23
C GLY A 118 0.49 -9.74 -4.29
N GLU A 119 0.97 -10.21 -3.14
CA GLU A 119 1.80 -11.40 -3.06
C GLU A 119 1.06 -12.64 -3.59
N ALA A 120 -0.24 -12.78 -3.27
CA ALA A 120 -1.05 -13.88 -3.76
C ALA A 120 -1.19 -13.87 -5.30
N TYR A 121 -1.36 -12.69 -5.91
CA TYR A 121 -1.34 -12.54 -7.37
C TYR A 121 0.03 -12.91 -7.95
N ASP A 122 1.12 -12.36 -7.41
CA ASP A 122 2.47 -12.62 -7.92
C ASP A 122 2.88 -14.08 -7.79
N LYS A 123 2.49 -14.74 -6.69
CA LYS A 123 2.78 -16.16 -6.49
C LYS A 123 1.98 -17.04 -7.45
N THR A 124 0.70 -16.76 -7.61
CA THR A 124 -0.17 -17.48 -8.55
C THR A 124 0.31 -17.30 -10.00
N ALA A 125 0.63 -16.07 -10.42
CA ALA A 125 1.17 -15.79 -11.74
C ALA A 125 2.47 -16.59 -12.02
N ARG A 126 3.36 -16.66 -11.03
CA ARG A 126 4.60 -17.45 -11.14
C ARG A 126 4.30 -18.95 -11.27
N TRP A 127 3.37 -19.50 -10.48
CA TRP A 127 3.00 -20.91 -10.57
C TRP A 127 2.28 -21.27 -11.88
N LEU A 128 1.63 -20.31 -12.53
CA LEU A 128 1.02 -20.48 -13.85
C LEU A 128 2.01 -20.26 -15.01
N GLY A 129 3.29 -20.01 -14.72
CA GLY A 129 4.33 -19.83 -15.74
C GLY A 129 4.13 -18.57 -16.61
N LEU A 130 3.59 -17.50 -16.01
CA LEU A 130 3.34 -16.22 -16.70
C LEU A 130 4.61 -15.36 -16.80
N ASP A 131 4.63 -14.46 -17.79
CA ASP A 131 5.71 -13.47 -17.91
C ASP A 131 5.59 -12.40 -16.83
N MET A 132 6.58 -12.36 -15.94
CA MET A 132 6.61 -11.46 -14.79
C MET A 132 7.20 -10.07 -15.11
N ARG A 133 7.60 -9.78 -16.35
CA ARG A 133 8.22 -8.48 -16.74
C ARG A 133 7.38 -7.27 -16.34
N ARG A 134 6.05 -7.37 -16.43
CA ARG A 134 5.10 -6.30 -16.09
C ARG A 134 4.52 -6.43 -14.68
N GLY A 135 5.02 -7.38 -13.87
CA GLY A 135 4.46 -7.79 -12.59
C GLY A 135 3.45 -8.94 -12.72
N GLY A 136 3.27 -9.72 -11.66
CA GLY A 136 2.39 -10.89 -11.69
C GLY A 136 0.91 -10.53 -11.63
N GLY A 137 0.56 -9.44 -10.94
CA GLY A 137 -0.79 -8.87 -10.94
C GLY A 137 -1.36 -8.63 -12.35
N PRO A 138 -0.72 -7.77 -13.16
CA PRO A 138 -1.17 -7.49 -14.53
C PRO A 138 -1.18 -8.72 -15.44
N ALA A 139 -0.16 -9.59 -15.35
CA ALA A 139 -0.07 -10.79 -16.17
C ALA A 139 -1.20 -11.78 -15.86
N LEU A 140 -1.55 -11.93 -14.58
CA LEU A 140 -2.66 -12.77 -14.15
C LEU A 140 -4.01 -12.17 -14.57
N GLU A 141 -4.20 -10.86 -14.44
CA GLU A 141 -5.42 -10.18 -14.85
C GLU A 141 -5.70 -10.33 -16.35
N GLU A 142 -4.65 -10.29 -17.18
CA GLU A 142 -4.74 -10.50 -18.63
C GLU A 142 -5.21 -11.92 -18.94
N LEU A 143 -4.56 -12.93 -18.35
CA LEU A 143 -4.93 -14.33 -18.56
C LEU A 143 -6.32 -14.67 -18.02
N ALA A 144 -6.72 -14.07 -16.89
CA ALA A 144 -8.02 -14.28 -16.28
C ALA A 144 -9.20 -13.86 -17.17
N GLN A 145 -8.99 -13.05 -18.21
CA GLN A 145 -10.03 -12.68 -19.18
C GLN A 145 -10.37 -13.82 -20.14
N GLU A 146 -9.48 -14.79 -20.30
CA GLU A 146 -9.64 -15.93 -21.20
C GLU A 146 -10.35 -17.13 -20.53
N GLY A 147 -10.44 -17.14 -19.20
CA GLY A 147 -10.91 -18.29 -18.42
C GLY A 147 -12.33 -18.15 -17.88
N ASP A 148 -12.92 -19.28 -17.48
CA ASP A 148 -14.17 -19.32 -16.73
C ASP A 148 -13.89 -19.16 -15.22
N ALA A 149 -14.43 -18.10 -14.63
CA ALA A 149 -14.25 -17.77 -13.21
C ALA A 149 -15.01 -18.68 -12.23
N GLU A 150 -15.89 -19.56 -12.74
CA GLU A 150 -16.61 -20.58 -11.96
C GLU A 150 -16.06 -22.00 -12.16
N SER A 151 -15.08 -22.17 -13.06
CA SER A 151 -14.49 -23.47 -13.41
C SER A 151 -13.88 -24.19 -12.20
N ILE A 152 -13.32 -23.44 -11.24
CA ILE A 152 -12.68 -24.00 -10.04
C ILE A 152 -13.30 -23.37 -8.80
N LYS A 153 -13.83 -24.25 -7.94
CA LYS A 153 -14.48 -23.86 -6.69
C LYS A 153 -13.45 -23.66 -5.58
N PHE A 154 -12.92 -22.44 -5.47
CA PHE A 154 -12.15 -22.04 -4.30
C PHE A 154 -13.06 -21.57 -3.16
N SER A 155 -12.67 -21.89 -1.93
CA SER A 155 -13.29 -21.37 -0.71
C SER A 155 -12.78 -19.96 -0.40
N ILE A 156 -13.71 -19.09 0.00
CA ILE A 156 -13.42 -17.69 0.37
C ILE A 156 -12.67 -17.68 1.71
N PRO A 157 -11.48 -17.05 1.78
CA PRO A 157 -10.73 -16.91 3.03
C PRO A 157 -11.54 -16.24 4.14
N MET A 158 -11.33 -16.71 5.37
CA MET A 158 -11.87 -16.07 6.59
C MET A 158 -13.39 -15.83 6.62
N LYS A 159 -14.19 -16.56 5.83
CA LYS A 159 -15.65 -16.34 5.68
C LYS A 159 -16.43 -16.26 7.01
N GLN A 160 -15.96 -16.95 8.05
CA GLN A 160 -16.60 -16.98 9.38
C GLN A 160 -16.19 -15.80 10.29
N HIS A 161 -15.11 -15.07 9.95
CA HIS A 161 -14.59 -13.98 10.76
C HIS A 161 -15.36 -12.69 10.49
N LYS A 162 -15.83 -12.04 11.56
CA LYS A 162 -16.57 -10.77 11.50
C LYS A 162 -15.67 -9.53 11.60
N ASP A 163 -14.35 -9.69 11.43
CA ASP A 163 -13.38 -8.58 11.40
C ASP A 163 -13.15 -8.06 9.96
N CYS A 164 -12.33 -7.02 9.81
CA CYS A 164 -11.92 -6.52 8.49
C CYS A 164 -10.51 -6.97 8.08
N ASN A 165 -10.01 -8.07 8.67
CA ASN A 165 -8.66 -8.57 8.40
C ASN A 165 -8.58 -9.40 7.12
N PHE A 166 -7.39 -9.45 6.55
CA PHE A 166 -7.11 -10.11 5.28
C PHE A 166 -6.18 -11.30 5.45
N SER A 167 -6.51 -12.43 4.81
CA SER A 167 -5.68 -13.61 4.69
C SER A 167 -5.82 -14.15 3.26
N TYR A 168 -4.68 -14.44 2.63
CA TYR A 168 -4.62 -15.03 1.29
C TYR A 168 -3.77 -16.30 1.24
N ALA A 169 -3.08 -16.68 2.32
CA ALA A 169 -2.26 -17.89 2.40
C ALA A 169 -3.06 -19.18 2.11
N GLY A 170 -4.27 -19.28 2.66
CA GLY A 170 -5.18 -20.42 2.42
C GLY A 170 -5.63 -20.50 0.96
N LEU A 171 -5.88 -19.36 0.30
CA LEU A 171 -6.25 -19.31 -1.10
C LEU A 171 -5.07 -19.74 -2.01
N LYS A 172 -3.84 -19.31 -1.70
CA LYS A 172 -2.63 -19.78 -2.43
C LYS A 172 -2.50 -21.30 -2.37
N THR A 173 -2.75 -21.91 -1.21
CA THR A 173 -2.70 -23.37 -1.07
C THR A 173 -3.72 -24.07 -1.97
N GLN A 174 -4.96 -23.54 -2.03
CA GLN A 174 -6.00 -24.08 -2.92
C GLN A 174 -5.62 -23.96 -4.40
N VAL A 175 -5.03 -22.83 -4.80
CA VAL A 175 -4.51 -22.63 -6.17
C VAL A 175 -3.44 -23.67 -6.50
N ARG A 176 -2.47 -23.89 -5.61
CA ARG A 176 -1.42 -24.90 -5.82
C ARG A 176 -2.02 -26.30 -6.06
N LEU A 177 -3.00 -26.70 -5.24
CA LEU A 177 -3.70 -27.98 -5.40
C LEU A 177 -4.47 -28.06 -6.73
N ALA A 178 -5.06 -26.96 -7.18
CA ALA A 178 -5.74 -26.91 -8.48
C ALA A 178 -4.77 -27.05 -9.66
N ILE A 179 -3.59 -26.43 -9.58
CA ILE A 179 -2.51 -26.55 -10.58
C ILE A 179 -2.04 -28.01 -10.68
N GLU A 180 -1.81 -28.66 -9.53
CA GLU A 180 -1.43 -30.08 -9.46
C GLU A 180 -2.52 -30.99 -10.05
N SER A 181 -3.80 -30.77 -9.67
CA SER A 181 -4.93 -31.55 -10.16
C SER A 181 -5.14 -31.43 -11.67
N LYS A 182 -4.96 -30.23 -12.23
CA LYS A 182 -5.07 -29.94 -13.66
C LYS A 182 -3.79 -30.31 -14.45
N LYS A 183 -2.73 -30.80 -13.78
CA LYS A 183 -1.44 -31.17 -14.37
C LYS A 183 -0.82 -30.05 -15.21
N VAL A 184 -0.95 -28.81 -14.75
CA VAL A 184 -0.39 -27.64 -15.40
C VAL A 184 1.14 -27.72 -15.40
N LYS A 185 1.77 -27.54 -16.57
CA LYS A 185 3.23 -27.67 -16.75
C LYS A 185 3.91 -26.31 -16.69
N ALA A 186 4.11 -25.78 -15.48
CA ALA A 186 4.65 -24.45 -15.27
C ALA A 186 6.07 -24.23 -15.85
N GLU A 187 6.83 -25.30 -16.11
CA GLU A 187 8.14 -25.20 -16.78
C GLU A 187 8.02 -24.77 -18.25
N ILE A 188 6.86 -25.00 -18.86
CA ILE A 188 6.55 -24.55 -20.22
C ILE A 188 6.00 -23.12 -20.11
N PRO A 189 6.67 -22.12 -20.70
CA PRO A 189 6.16 -20.76 -20.76
C PRO A 189 4.77 -20.73 -21.38
N ILE A 190 3.88 -19.85 -20.90
CA ILE A 190 2.51 -19.77 -21.40
C ILE A 190 2.41 -19.50 -22.92
N SER A 191 3.44 -18.88 -23.52
CA SER A 191 3.55 -18.66 -24.97
C SER A 191 3.70 -19.95 -25.78
N SER A 192 4.13 -21.04 -25.13
CA SER A 192 4.41 -22.35 -25.75
C SER A 192 3.51 -23.45 -25.19
N ALA A 193 2.52 -23.09 -24.37
CA ALA A 193 1.55 -24.02 -23.82
C ALA A 193 0.60 -24.54 -24.90
N SER A 194 0.11 -25.78 -24.75
CA SER A 194 -0.98 -26.28 -25.61
C SER A 194 -2.27 -25.51 -25.34
N CYS A 195 -3.25 -25.63 -26.24
CA CYS A 195 -4.54 -24.97 -26.06
C CYS A 195 -5.23 -25.40 -24.75
N GLU A 196 -5.17 -26.69 -24.42
CA GLU A 196 -5.78 -27.26 -23.21
C GLU A 196 -5.07 -26.78 -21.93
N ASP A 197 -3.74 -26.70 -21.95
CA ASP A 197 -2.94 -26.22 -20.82
C ASP A 197 -3.15 -24.71 -20.61
N ARG A 198 -3.18 -23.91 -21.69
CA ARG A 198 -3.51 -22.48 -21.61
C ARG A 198 -4.91 -22.26 -21.04
N SER A 199 -5.92 -22.98 -21.54
CA SER A 199 -7.29 -22.91 -21.03
C SER A 199 -7.35 -23.26 -19.54
N SER A 200 -6.64 -24.31 -19.11
CA SER A 200 -6.59 -24.71 -17.69
C SER A 200 -5.93 -23.64 -16.81
N ARG A 201 -4.86 -23.00 -17.29
CA ARG A 201 -4.21 -21.88 -16.58
C ARG A 201 -5.14 -20.66 -16.50
N ALA A 202 -5.88 -20.36 -17.57
CA ALA A 202 -6.84 -19.27 -17.62
C ALA A 202 -8.00 -19.46 -16.63
N ASP A 203 -8.57 -20.67 -16.59
CA ASP A 203 -9.59 -21.07 -15.63
C ASP A 203 -9.14 -20.91 -14.16
N ILE A 204 -7.91 -21.32 -13.86
CA ILE A 204 -7.30 -21.13 -12.53
C ILE A 204 -7.14 -19.64 -12.22
N ALA A 205 -6.61 -18.85 -13.16
CA ALA A 205 -6.40 -17.41 -12.99
C ALA A 205 -7.73 -16.68 -12.75
N ALA A 206 -8.75 -16.96 -13.56
CA ALA A 206 -10.09 -16.37 -13.45
C ALA A 206 -10.77 -16.73 -12.12
N SER A 207 -10.75 -18.02 -11.75
CA SER A 207 -11.32 -18.50 -10.49
C SER A 207 -10.60 -17.92 -9.27
N PHE A 208 -9.26 -17.82 -9.32
CA PHE A 208 -8.47 -17.19 -8.26
C PHE A 208 -8.80 -15.70 -8.13
N GLN A 209 -8.77 -14.94 -9.23
CA GLN A 209 -9.05 -13.51 -9.23
C GLN A 209 -10.44 -13.23 -8.66
N ARG A 210 -11.45 -14.01 -9.06
CA ARG A 210 -12.81 -13.87 -8.53
C ARG A 210 -12.85 -14.03 -7.01
N VAL A 211 -12.30 -15.13 -6.48
CA VAL A 211 -12.37 -15.43 -5.04
C VAL A 211 -11.48 -14.49 -4.21
N ALA A 212 -10.31 -14.11 -4.72
CA ALA A 212 -9.43 -13.15 -4.07
C ALA A 212 -10.09 -11.77 -3.93
N VAL A 213 -10.78 -11.31 -4.98
CA VAL A 213 -11.52 -10.05 -4.96
C VAL A 213 -12.80 -10.15 -4.15
N LEU A 214 -13.51 -11.29 -4.17
CA LEU A 214 -14.69 -11.47 -3.33
C LEU A 214 -14.37 -11.36 -1.83
N HIS A 215 -13.23 -11.89 -1.38
CA HIS A 215 -12.77 -11.67 0.00
C HIS A 215 -12.45 -10.19 0.27
N LEU A 216 -11.81 -9.51 -0.68
CA LEU A 216 -11.53 -8.06 -0.58
C LEU A 216 -12.82 -7.24 -0.45
N GLU A 217 -13.83 -7.58 -1.27
CA GLU A 217 -15.16 -7.02 -1.28
C GLU A 217 -15.86 -7.17 0.08
N GLU A 218 -15.87 -8.38 0.66
CA GLU A 218 -16.50 -8.65 1.97
C GLU A 218 -15.87 -7.84 3.11
N ARG A 219 -14.54 -7.66 3.12
CA ARG A 219 -13.87 -6.83 4.14
C ARG A 219 -14.13 -5.35 3.92
N CYS A 220 -14.13 -4.92 2.67
CA CYS A 220 -14.39 -3.53 2.31
C CYS A 220 -15.82 -3.11 2.67
N ASP A 221 -16.81 -3.95 2.36
CA ASP A 221 -18.22 -3.67 2.68
C ASP A 221 -18.42 -3.50 4.20
N ARG A 222 -17.85 -4.41 4.99
CA ARG A 222 -17.88 -4.33 6.46
C ARG A 222 -17.17 -3.09 7.00
N ALA A 223 -16.01 -2.76 6.45
CA ALA A 223 -15.26 -1.58 6.87
C ALA A 223 -16.01 -0.28 6.55
N ILE A 224 -16.74 -0.21 5.44
CA ILE A 224 -17.63 0.91 5.14
C ILE A 224 -18.73 1.02 6.20
N GLU A 225 -19.36 -0.09 6.59
CA GLU A 225 -20.39 -0.08 7.64
C GLU A 225 -19.84 0.40 8.99
N TRP A 226 -18.64 -0.05 9.37
CA TRP A 226 -18.00 0.39 10.61
C TRP A 226 -17.61 1.87 10.53
N ALA A 227 -17.03 2.30 9.41
CA ALA A 227 -16.62 3.68 9.21
C ALA A 227 -17.82 4.64 9.25
N LEU A 228 -18.96 4.27 8.63
CA LEU A 228 -20.19 5.06 8.67
C LEU A 228 -20.81 5.15 10.07
N LYS A 229 -20.63 4.13 10.93
CA LYS A 229 -21.04 4.19 12.34
C LYS A 229 -20.17 5.16 13.14
N ILE A 230 -18.86 5.13 12.92
CA ILE A 230 -17.89 6.00 13.61
C ILE A 230 -18.03 7.44 13.13
N GLN A 231 -18.18 7.62 11.81
CA GLN A 231 -18.22 8.91 11.15
C GLN A 231 -19.22 8.90 9.97
N PRO A 232 -20.49 9.28 10.22
CA PRO A 232 -21.54 9.26 9.20
C PRO A 232 -21.30 10.20 8.02
N SER A 233 -20.38 11.17 8.15
CA SER A 233 -20.11 12.17 7.11
C SER A 233 -19.16 11.71 6.00
N ILE A 234 -18.62 10.49 6.07
CA ILE A 234 -17.70 9.97 5.05
C ILE A 234 -18.40 9.92 3.69
N LYS A 235 -17.71 10.40 2.66
CA LYS A 235 -18.21 10.38 1.27
C LYS A 235 -17.36 9.54 0.33
N TYR A 236 -16.12 9.25 0.71
CA TYR A 236 -15.12 8.69 -0.19
C TYR A 236 -14.50 7.40 0.36
N LEU A 237 -14.31 6.43 -0.54
CA LEU A 237 -13.34 5.35 -0.37
C LEU A 237 -12.18 5.59 -1.35
N VAL A 238 -10.99 5.84 -0.79
CA VAL A 238 -9.73 5.88 -1.53
C VAL A 238 -9.18 4.47 -1.66
N VAL A 239 -8.75 4.08 -2.86
CA VAL A 239 -8.07 2.80 -3.08
C VAL A 239 -6.74 3.05 -3.79
N SER A 240 -5.64 2.72 -3.11
CA SER A 240 -4.27 2.96 -3.57
C SER A 240 -3.39 1.73 -3.36
N GLY A 241 -2.17 1.74 -3.90
CA GLY A 241 -1.26 0.59 -3.94
C GLY A 241 -1.25 -0.13 -5.29
N GLY A 242 -0.22 -0.94 -5.56
CA GLY A 242 -0.02 -1.57 -6.87
C GLY A 242 -1.20 -2.43 -7.35
N VAL A 243 -1.91 -3.10 -6.44
CA VAL A 243 -3.09 -3.94 -6.79
C VAL A 243 -4.31 -3.08 -7.11
N ALA A 244 -4.35 -1.82 -6.62
CA ALA A 244 -5.38 -0.87 -7.00
C ALA A 244 -5.36 -0.55 -8.50
N SER A 245 -4.30 -0.86 -9.24
CA SER A 245 -4.25 -0.68 -10.71
C SER A 245 -5.02 -1.76 -11.49
N ASN A 246 -5.41 -2.86 -10.86
CA ASN A 246 -6.19 -3.93 -11.48
C ASN A 246 -7.63 -3.45 -11.76
N LYS A 247 -8.08 -3.55 -13.02
CA LYS A 247 -9.38 -3.06 -13.48
C LYS A 247 -10.53 -3.88 -12.90
N TYR A 248 -10.34 -5.20 -12.76
CA TYR A 248 -11.35 -6.06 -12.13
C TYR A 248 -11.58 -5.65 -10.68
N VAL A 249 -10.52 -5.45 -9.88
CA VAL A 249 -10.57 -4.93 -8.51
C VAL A 249 -11.30 -3.58 -8.46
N ARG A 250 -10.90 -2.60 -9.28
CA ARG A 250 -11.55 -1.27 -9.33
C ARG A 250 -13.04 -1.38 -9.63
N THR A 251 -13.42 -2.19 -10.61
CA THR A 251 -14.82 -2.36 -11.04
C THR A 251 -15.68 -2.92 -9.92
N ARG A 252 -15.17 -3.96 -9.24
CA ARG A 252 -15.86 -4.64 -8.14
C ARG A 252 -16.02 -3.75 -6.91
N LEU A 253 -14.95 -3.06 -6.48
CA LEU A 253 -15.02 -2.11 -5.38
C LEU A 253 -15.96 -0.93 -5.67
N ASN A 254 -15.98 -0.42 -6.91
CA ASN A 254 -16.89 0.66 -7.29
C ASN A 254 -18.38 0.26 -7.14
N GLN A 255 -18.71 -1.01 -7.41
CA GLN A 255 -20.08 -1.51 -7.23
C GLN A 255 -20.51 -1.49 -5.75
N ILE A 256 -19.61 -1.84 -4.83
CA ILE A 256 -19.87 -1.83 -3.39
C ILE A 256 -20.02 -0.41 -2.87
N VAL A 257 -19.06 0.45 -3.23
CA VAL A 257 -19.01 1.86 -2.82
C VAL A 257 -20.27 2.60 -3.27
N LYS A 258 -20.71 2.41 -4.52
CA LYS A 258 -21.95 3.01 -5.03
C LYS A 258 -23.19 2.52 -4.30
N LYS A 259 -23.28 1.22 -3.96
CA LYS A 259 -24.40 0.66 -3.19
C LYS A 259 -24.53 1.30 -1.80
N LYS A 260 -23.43 1.77 -1.22
CA LYS A 260 -23.38 2.44 0.08
C LYS A 260 -23.48 3.98 -0.03
N GLY A 261 -23.72 4.53 -1.23
CA GLY A 261 -23.83 5.97 -1.45
C GLY A 261 -22.52 6.75 -1.37
N LEU A 262 -21.38 6.05 -1.45
CA LEU A 262 -20.04 6.64 -1.42
C LEU A 262 -19.49 6.80 -2.84
N GLN A 263 -18.35 7.48 -2.97
CA GLN A 263 -17.59 7.63 -4.21
C GLN A 263 -16.22 6.96 -4.11
N LEU A 264 -15.82 6.26 -5.17
CA LEU A 264 -14.54 5.57 -5.25
C LEU A 264 -13.50 6.50 -5.86
N VAL A 265 -12.41 6.75 -5.15
CA VAL A 265 -11.27 7.52 -5.65
C VAL A 265 -10.07 6.58 -5.80
N CYS A 266 -9.62 6.39 -7.03
CA CYS A 266 -8.40 5.64 -7.34
C CYS A 266 -7.41 6.57 -8.01
N PRO A 267 -6.22 6.80 -7.43
CA PRO A 267 -5.15 7.50 -8.12
C PRO A 267 -4.83 6.83 -9.48
N PRO A 268 -4.22 7.57 -10.43
CA PRO A 268 -3.72 6.97 -11.65
C PRO A 268 -2.66 5.91 -11.31
N PRO A 269 -2.51 4.86 -12.14
CA PRO A 269 -1.58 3.76 -11.86
C PRO A 269 -0.14 4.20 -11.49
N SER A 270 0.36 5.28 -12.12
CA SER A 270 1.68 5.86 -11.83
C SER A 270 1.84 6.42 -10.41
N LEU A 271 0.73 6.77 -9.76
CA LEU A 271 0.69 7.26 -8.37
C LEU A 271 0.24 6.20 -7.36
N CYS A 272 -0.25 5.04 -7.81
CA CYS A 272 -0.63 3.93 -6.95
C CYS A 272 0.58 3.10 -6.49
N THR A 273 1.65 3.02 -7.30
CA THR A 273 2.91 2.36 -6.91
C THR A 273 3.82 3.33 -6.15
N ASP A 274 4.81 2.81 -5.43
CA ASP A 274 5.76 3.64 -4.68
C ASP A 274 6.44 4.69 -5.57
N ASN A 275 6.31 5.96 -5.20
CA ASN A 275 6.85 7.09 -5.96
C ASN A 275 7.25 8.25 -5.03
N GLY A 276 8.08 9.18 -5.52
CA GLY A 276 8.50 10.36 -4.75
C GLY A 276 7.40 11.42 -4.58
N VAL A 277 6.40 11.44 -5.48
CA VAL A 277 5.33 12.46 -5.49
C VAL A 277 4.43 12.31 -4.26
N MET A 278 4.05 11.08 -3.89
CA MET A 278 3.23 10.84 -2.69
C MET A 278 3.94 11.29 -1.41
N VAL A 279 5.27 11.12 -1.35
CA VAL A 279 6.09 11.52 -0.20
C VAL A 279 6.18 13.04 -0.14
N ALA A 280 6.46 13.69 -1.28
CA ALA A 280 6.49 15.15 -1.36
C ALA A 280 5.12 15.78 -1.01
N TRP A 281 4.02 15.23 -1.51
CA TRP A 281 2.67 15.72 -1.23
C TRP A 281 2.31 15.61 0.26
N THR A 282 2.59 14.46 0.87
CA THR A 282 2.38 14.27 2.32
C THR A 282 3.26 15.21 3.13
N GLY A 283 4.49 15.41 2.69
CA GLY A 283 5.40 16.41 3.24
C GLY A 283 4.81 17.81 3.21
N ILE A 284 4.20 18.21 2.08
CA ILE A 284 3.51 19.50 1.93
C ILE A 284 2.31 19.62 2.89
N GLU A 285 1.50 18.57 3.02
CA GLU A 285 0.35 18.58 3.95
C GLU A 285 0.81 18.79 5.41
N HIS A 286 1.83 18.06 5.87
CA HIS A 286 2.39 18.24 7.22
C HIS A 286 3.09 19.59 7.40
N PHE A 287 3.89 20.01 6.42
CA PHE A 287 4.62 21.27 6.46
C PHE A 287 3.69 22.48 6.62
N ARG A 288 2.54 22.47 5.92
CA ARG A 288 1.52 23.53 6.02
C ARG A 288 0.87 23.62 7.40
N LEU A 289 0.86 22.52 8.17
CA LEU A 289 0.41 22.51 9.56
C LEU A 289 1.53 22.80 10.56
N GLY A 290 2.72 23.20 10.09
CA GLY A 290 3.89 23.45 10.94
C GLY A 290 4.53 22.17 11.51
N ARG A 291 4.19 20.99 10.95
CA ARG A 291 4.72 19.70 11.42
C ARG A 291 5.98 19.33 10.64
N PHE A 292 7.10 19.88 11.08
CA PHE A 292 8.41 19.62 10.51
C PHE A 292 9.50 19.72 11.58
N ASP A 293 10.62 19.05 11.34
CA ASP A 293 11.83 19.17 12.14
C ASP A 293 12.67 20.37 11.64
N PRO A 294 13.39 21.06 12.55
CA PRO A 294 14.32 22.10 12.15
C PRO A 294 15.46 21.52 11.29
N PRO A 295 16.18 22.37 10.53
CA PRO A 295 17.30 21.93 9.71
C PRO A 295 18.33 21.13 10.53
N PRO A 296 18.82 19.98 10.04
CA PRO A 296 19.87 19.25 10.72
C PRO A 296 21.21 20.01 10.62
N PRO A 297 22.21 19.69 11.46
CA PRO A 297 23.54 20.28 11.36
C PRO A 297 24.16 20.04 9.96
N ALA A 298 24.80 21.07 9.40
CA ALA A 298 25.43 20.98 8.08
C ALA A 298 26.55 19.92 8.00
N ASN A 299 27.25 19.69 9.12
CA ASN A 299 28.37 18.75 9.23
C ASN A 299 28.00 17.61 10.19
N GLU A 300 27.05 16.77 9.79
CA GLU A 300 26.69 15.57 10.55
C GLU A 300 27.69 14.43 10.32
N PRO A 301 28.14 13.72 11.37
CA PRO A 301 28.97 12.52 11.22
C PRO A 301 28.27 11.43 10.38
N ASP A 302 29.02 10.67 9.60
CA ASP A 302 28.48 9.59 8.75
C ASP A 302 27.84 8.43 9.57
N ASP A 303 28.19 8.32 10.87
CA ASP A 303 27.68 7.36 11.83
C ASP A 303 26.48 7.87 12.67
N SER A 304 25.91 9.02 12.31
CA SER A 304 24.72 9.58 12.96
C SER A 304 23.56 8.59 13.02
N VAL A 305 22.94 8.49 14.20
CA VAL A 305 21.79 7.61 14.43
C VAL A 305 20.52 8.29 13.88
N PHE A 306 19.91 7.67 12.87
CA PHE A 306 18.65 8.14 12.29
C PHE A 306 17.45 7.47 12.99
N ASP A 307 16.40 8.26 13.27
CA ASP A 307 15.10 7.73 13.73
C ASP A 307 14.36 7.06 12.56
N LEU A 308 14.78 5.84 12.24
CA LEU A 308 14.12 4.98 11.27
C LEU A 308 13.13 4.09 11.99
N ARG A 309 11.94 3.92 11.39
CA ARG A 309 10.85 3.13 11.96
C ARG A 309 10.46 2.02 10.99
N PRO A 310 11.23 0.93 10.89
CA PRO A 310 11.00 -0.13 9.89
C PRO A 310 9.62 -0.78 10.01
N ARG A 311 9.11 -0.83 11.26
CA ARG A 311 7.76 -1.25 11.60
C ARG A 311 7.07 -0.10 12.32
N TRP A 312 6.22 0.60 11.59
CA TRP A 312 5.53 1.78 12.09
C TRP A 312 4.04 1.66 11.73
N PRO A 313 3.16 1.48 12.73
CA PRO A 313 1.73 1.46 12.48
C PRO A 313 1.22 2.86 12.10
N LEU A 314 0.29 2.92 11.13
CA LEU A 314 -0.29 4.18 10.69
C LEU A 314 -1.25 4.79 11.73
N GLY A 315 -2.06 3.94 12.36
CA GLY A 315 -3.11 4.39 13.27
C GLY A 315 -3.44 3.37 14.34
N GLU A 316 -4.35 3.75 15.22
CA GLU A 316 -4.80 2.90 16.33
C GLU A 316 -5.76 1.81 15.83
N GLU A 317 -5.64 0.61 16.37
CA GLU A 317 -6.52 -0.49 16.01
C GLU A 317 -7.93 -0.26 16.57
N TYR A 318 -8.94 -0.38 15.70
CA TYR A 318 -10.33 -0.30 16.11
C TYR A 318 -10.70 -1.49 17.01
N ALA A 319 -11.34 -1.20 18.15
CA ALA A 319 -11.58 -2.19 19.20
C ALA A 319 -12.41 -3.39 18.72
N GLU A 320 -13.46 -3.18 17.90
CA GLU A 320 -14.27 -4.27 17.35
C GLU A 320 -13.54 -5.08 16.26
N GLY A 321 -12.42 -4.56 15.73
CA GLY A 321 -11.57 -5.22 14.74
C GLY A 321 -10.48 -6.12 15.32
N ARG A 322 -10.32 -6.16 16.65
CA ARG A 322 -9.31 -7.00 17.32
C ARG A 322 -9.63 -8.47 17.14
N SER A 323 -8.79 -9.15 16.37
CA SER A 323 -8.85 -10.60 16.15
C SER A 323 -7.88 -11.31 17.09
N GLU A 324 -8.32 -12.41 17.74
CA GLU A 324 -7.42 -13.26 18.55
C GLU A 324 -6.22 -13.77 17.74
N ALA A 325 -6.39 -13.97 16.43
CA ALA A 325 -5.34 -14.38 15.50
C ALA A 325 -4.15 -13.40 15.44
N ARG A 326 -4.36 -12.13 15.82
CA ARG A 326 -3.35 -11.06 15.77
C ARG A 326 -2.41 -11.06 16.98
N SER A 327 -2.74 -11.79 18.06
CA SER A 327 -2.08 -11.73 19.37
C SER A 327 -0.65 -12.31 19.42
N LEU A 328 -0.12 -12.84 18.30
CA LEU A 328 1.10 -13.67 18.29
C LEU A 328 2.38 -13.01 17.74
N ARG A 329 2.43 -11.69 17.50
CA ARG A 329 3.68 -11.01 17.11
C ARG A 329 4.05 -9.86 18.06
N ARG A 330 4.54 -10.20 19.25
CA ARG A 330 5.16 -9.28 20.23
C ARG A 330 6.60 -8.90 19.82
N ALA A 331 6.76 -8.24 18.68
CA ALA A 331 8.00 -7.51 18.41
C ALA A 331 7.85 -6.06 18.89
N ARG A 332 8.95 -5.35 19.17
CA ARG A 332 8.93 -3.91 19.51
C ARG A 332 8.31 -3.15 18.32
N ILE A 333 7.05 -2.74 18.48
CA ILE A 333 6.31 -1.93 17.52
C ILE A 333 6.41 -0.48 18.03
N HIS A 334 6.85 0.45 17.19
CA HIS A 334 6.80 1.87 17.54
C HIS A 334 5.34 2.29 17.81
N PRO A 335 5.09 3.29 18.67
CA PRO A 335 3.77 3.91 18.74
C PRO A 335 3.29 4.30 17.34
N SER A 336 1.99 4.21 17.09
CA SER A 336 1.45 4.56 15.77
C SER A 336 1.75 6.02 15.44
N LEU A 337 1.75 6.39 14.16
CA LEU A 337 1.83 7.79 13.75
C LEU A 337 0.76 8.64 14.47
N THR A 338 -0.46 8.10 14.61
CA THR A 338 -1.56 8.77 15.33
C THR A 338 -1.22 9.02 16.79
N SER A 339 -0.72 8.01 17.50
CA SER A 339 -0.29 8.15 18.89
C SER A 339 0.82 9.19 19.06
N ILE A 340 1.82 9.20 18.16
CA ILE A 340 2.94 10.15 18.21
C ILE A 340 2.45 11.59 18.03
N ILE A 341 1.58 11.83 17.04
CA ILE A 341 1.05 13.16 16.76
C ILE A 341 0.17 13.65 17.90
N GLN A 342 -0.69 12.78 18.45
CA GLN A 342 -1.54 13.14 19.61
C GLN A 342 -0.70 13.52 20.83
N ALA A 343 0.35 12.75 21.14
CA ALA A 343 1.25 13.06 22.25
C ALA A 343 1.99 14.41 22.05
N SER A 344 2.43 14.71 20.83
CA SER A 344 3.07 15.99 20.52
C SER A 344 2.12 17.19 20.67
N LEU A 345 0.84 17.04 20.32
CA LEU A 345 -0.16 18.10 20.48
C LEU A 345 -0.46 18.38 21.96
N GLN A 346 -0.53 17.33 22.78
CA GLN A 346 -0.73 17.46 24.23
C GLN A 346 0.43 18.13 24.96
N GLN A 347 1.65 18.08 24.41
CA GLN A 347 2.81 18.77 24.98
C GLN A 347 2.88 20.26 24.60
N GLN A 348 2.13 20.68 23.59
CA GLN A 348 2.06 22.06 23.10
C GLN A 348 0.86 22.85 23.66
N SER A 349 -0.15 22.15 24.20
CA SER A 349 -1.30 22.70 24.93
C SER A 349 -1.00 22.86 26.41
#